data_AF-A0A2V8DSG3-F1
#
_entry.id   AF-A0A2V8DSG3-F1
#
_cell.length_a   1.000
_cell.length_b   1.000
_cell.length_c   1.000
_cell.angle_alpha   90.00
_cell.angle_beta   90.00
_cell.angle_gamma   90.00
#
_symmetry.space_group_name_H-M   'P 1'
#
loop_
_entity.id
_entity.type
_entity.pdbx_description
1 polymer ?
#
loop_
_entity_poly.entity_id
_entity_poly.type
_entity_poly.pdbx_seq_one_letter_code
_entity_poly.pdbx_strand_id
1 'polypeptide(L)' 'GYREISSCSNTEAFQARRANIKFRSGGTGKAEFVHTLNGSGLAVGRTIVAILENYQEKDGSVVIPRALRSYMDGRE' A
#
# COMPACT_ATOMS: atom_id res chain seq x y z
N GLY A 1 -4.92 14.89 -14.50
CA GLY A 1 -5.01 15.42 -13.11
C GLY A 1 -4.73 14.30 -12.12
N TYR A 2 -4.42 14.59 -10.86
CA TYR A 2 -4.14 13.56 -9.87
C TYR A 2 -5.38 12.75 -9.50
N ARG A 3 -5.19 11.45 -9.27
CA ARG A 3 -6.19 10.51 -8.76
C ARG A 3 -5.60 9.76 -7.56
N GLU A 4 -6.41 9.49 -6.56
CA GLU A 4 -5.97 8.77 -5.36
C GLU A 4 -5.50 7.36 -5.73
N ILE A 5 -4.31 6.97 -5.28
CA ILE A 5 -3.73 5.63 -5.50
C ILE A 5 -3.43 4.89 -4.19
N SER A 6 -3.40 5.61 -3.07
CA SER A 6 -3.17 5.09 -1.73
C SER A 6 -3.83 6.00 -0.68
N SER A 7 -4.13 5.40 0.46
CA SER A 7 -4.52 6.06 1.70
C SER A 7 -3.77 5.38 2.84
N CYS A 8 -3.16 6.18 3.72
CA CYS A 8 -2.36 5.73 4.85
C CYS A 8 -2.85 6.44 6.11
N SER A 9 -3.19 5.66 7.14
CA SER A 9 -3.84 6.16 8.36
C SER A 9 -3.19 5.62 9.62
N ASN A 10 -3.03 6.48 10.62
CA ASN A 10 -2.86 6.09 12.01
C ASN A 10 -4.24 6.11 12.68
N THR A 11 -4.73 4.95 13.11
CA THR A 11 -6.03 4.85 13.80
C THR A 11 -5.91 4.79 15.32
N GLU A 12 -4.70 5.03 15.85
CA GLU A 12 -4.38 4.95 17.28
C GLU A 12 -4.98 3.68 17.89
N ALA A 13 -5.60 3.79 19.07
CA ALA A 13 -6.24 2.67 19.75
C ALA A 13 -7.66 2.35 19.25
N PHE A 14 -8.21 3.02 18.23
CA PHE A 14 -9.63 2.89 17.84
C PHE A 14 -10.02 1.47 17.42
N GLN A 15 -9.22 0.85 16.54
CA GLN A 15 -9.45 -0.52 16.09
C GLN A 15 -9.08 -1.51 17.20
N ALA A 16 -7.95 -1.27 17.90
CA ALA A 16 -7.49 -2.11 19.00
C ALA A 16 -8.50 -2.21 20.15
N ARG A 17 -9.23 -1.13 20.47
CA ARG A 17 -10.31 -1.14 21.46
C ARG A 17 -11.49 -2.01 21.04
N ARG A 18 -11.87 -2.00 19.76
CA ARG A 18 -12.97 -2.83 19.24
C ARG A 18 -12.61 -4.30 19.12
N ALA A 19 -11.37 -4.61 18.74
CA ALA A 19 -10.89 -5.97 18.58
C ALA A 19 -10.22 -6.54 19.86
N ASN A 20 -10.19 -5.76 20.95
CA ASN A 20 -9.53 -6.09 22.21
C ASN A 20 -8.03 -6.48 22.08
N ILE A 21 -7.30 -5.78 21.21
CA ILE A 21 -5.87 -6.04 20.95
C ILE A 21 -5.04 -5.23 21.96
N LYS A 22 -4.31 -5.92 22.82
CA LYS A 22 -3.49 -5.30 23.86
C LYS A 22 -2.07 -5.84 23.86
N PHE A 23 -1.15 -5.03 24.32
CA PHE A 23 0.24 -5.38 24.55
C PHE A 23 0.59 -5.13 26.01
N ARG A 24 1.53 -5.92 26.54
CA ARG A 24 2.09 -5.73 27.89
C ARG A 24 3.60 -5.75 27.78
N SER A 25 4.23 -4.62 28.09
CA SER A 25 5.68 -4.55 28.13
C SER A 25 6.22 -5.37 29.31
N GLY A 26 7.21 -6.24 29.06
CA GLY A 26 7.89 -6.99 30.12
C GLY A 26 7.07 -8.10 30.81
N GLY A 27 5.90 -8.49 30.30
CA GLY A 27 5.11 -9.62 30.81
C GLY A 27 4.38 -9.40 32.15
N THR A 28 4.80 -8.40 32.93
CA THR A 28 4.18 -7.97 34.20
C THR A 28 3.41 -6.65 34.03
N GLY A 29 2.40 -6.38 34.86
CA GLY A 29 1.64 -5.12 34.83
C GLY A 29 0.36 -5.10 33.96
N LYS A 30 -0.25 -3.92 33.82
CA LYS A 30 -1.51 -3.70 33.09
C LYS A 30 -1.25 -3.75 31.58
N ALA A 31 -2.10 -4.47 30.85
CA ALA A 31 -2.02 -4.47 29.39
C ALA A 31 -2.66 -3.19 28.81
N GLU A 32 -2.02 -2.60 27.83
CA GLU A 32 -2.43 -1.37 27.15
C GLU A 32 -2.87 -1.65 25.72
N PHE A 33 -3.82 -0.87 25.19
CA PHE A 33 -4.25 -1.03 23.80
C PHE A 33 -3.14 -0.56 22.86
N VAL A 34 -2.83 -1.39 21.86
CA VAL A 34 -1.86 -1.01 20.83
C VAL A 34 -2.43 0.07 19.91
N HIS A 35 -1.54 0.79 19.22
CA HIS A 35 -1.93 1.61 18.08
C HIS A 35 -1.89 0.78 16.80
N THR A 36 -2.87 0.95 15.93
CA THR A 36 -2.91 0.29 14.62
C THR A 36 -2.75 1.28 13.49
N LEU A 37 -1.91 0.91 12.52
CA LEU A 37 -1.66 1.66 11.29
C LEU A 37 -2.07 0.81 10.09
N ASN A 38 -2.48 1.47 9.02
CA ASN A 38 -2.71 0.81 7.73
C ASN A 38 -2.31 1.75 6.59
N GLY A 39 -1.98 1.17 5.44
CA GLY A 39 -1.62 1.91 4.24
C GLY A 39 -1.60 1.02 3.01
N SER A 40 -2.16 1.50 1.91
CA SER A 40 -2.06 0.83 0.60
C SER A 40 -0.67 1.06 -0.01
N GLY A 41 0.02 0.03 -0.48
CA GLY A 41 1.37 0.13 -1.03
C GLY A 41 1.58 -0.59 -2.37
N LEU A 42 0.73 -0.47 -3.38
CA LEU A 42 -0.36 0.48 -3.64
C LEU A 42 -1.61 -0.29 -4.08
N ALA A 43 -2.70 0.40 -4.44
CA ALA A 43 -3.85 -0.25 -5.07
C ALA A 43 -3.50 -0.71 -6.51
N VAL A 44 -3.20 -2.01 -6.68
CA VAL A 44 -2.66 -2.60 -7.93
C VAL A 44 -3.44 -2.19 -9.18
N GLY A 45 -4.77 -2.30 -9.18
CA GLY A 45 -5.58 -1.92 -10.35
C GLY A 45 -5.43 -0.44 -10.72
N ARG A 46 -5.34 0.47 -9.73
CA ARG A 46 -5.10 1.89 -9.98
C ARG A 46 -3.67 2.14 -10.46
N THR A 47 -2.70 1.38 -9.96
CA THR A 47 -1.31 1.41 -10.43
C THR A 47 -1.20 0.98 -11.89
N ILE A 48 -1.92 -0.06 -12.32
CA ILE A 48 -1.93 -0.50 -13.72
C ILE A 48 -2.48 0.61 -14.63
N VAL A 49 -3.61 1.23 -14.28
CA VAL A 49 -4.18 2.35 -15.07
C VAL A 49 -3.17 3.50 -15.18
N ALA A 50 -2.51 3.87 -14.07
CA ALA A 50 -1.49 4.90 -14.08
C ALA A 50 -0.29 4.54 -14.98
N ILE A 51 0.16 3.28 -14.99
CA ILE A 51 1.23 2.82 -15.88
C ILE A 51 0.79 2.93 -17.35
N LEU A 52 -0.38 2.39 -17.70
CA LEU A 52 -0.90 2.42 -19.06
C LEU A 52 -1.00 3.86 -19.60
N GLU A 53 -1.55 4.80 -18.82
CA GLU A 53 -1.71 6.18 -19.27
C GLU A 53 -0.38 6.96 -19.37
N ASN A 54 0.58 6.71 -18.49
CA ASN A 54 1.83 7.50 -18.41
C ASN A 54 3.00 6.90 -19.21
N TYR A 55 2.91 5.62 -19.59
CA TYR A 55 3.95 4.91 -20.34
C TYR A 55 3.47 4.45 -21.73
N GLN A 56 2.31 4.92 -22.20
CA GLN A 56 1.87 4.69 -23.58
C GLN A 56 2.74 5.45 -24.58
N GLU A 57 3.03 4.81 -25.70
CA GLU A 57 3.72 5.38 -26.85
C GLU A 57 2.73 5.73 -27.97
N LYS A 58 3.22 6.46 -29.00
CA LYS A 58 2.37 6.92 -30.12
C LYS A 58 1.72 5.79 -30.93
N ASP A 59 2.33 4.61 -30.95
CA ASP A 59 1.81 3.43 -31.63
C ASP A 59 0.83 2.61 -30.78
N GLY A 60 0.55 3.06 -29.55
CA GLY A 60 -0.34 2.38 -28.60
C GLY A 60 0.32 1.27 -27.79
N SER A 61 1.63 1.02 -27.98
CA SER A 61 2.39 0.17 -27.07
C SER A 61 2.58 0.84 -25.70
N VAL A 62 2.92 0.06 -24.67
CA VAL A 62 3.19 0.58 -23.32
C VAL A 62 4.55 0.11 -22.88
N VAL A 63 5.42 1.05 -22.54
CA VAL A 63 6.75 0.76 -21.99
C VAL A 63 6.61 0.19 -20.58
N ILE A 64 7.21 -0.96 -20.34
CA ILE A 64 7.26 -1.58 -19.01
C ILE A 64 8.26 -0.78 -18.16
N PRO A 65 7.82 -0.20 -17.01
CA PRO A 65 8.72 0.51 -16.12
C PRO A 65 9.92 -0.35 -15.72
N ARG A 66 11.12 0.24 -15.73
CA ARG A 66 12.39 -0.50 -15.49
C ARG A 66 12.35 -1.39 -14.24
N ALA A 67 11.73 -0.92 -13.16
CA ALA A 67 11.61 -1.66 -11.90
C ALA A 67 10.74 -2.93 -11.99
N LEU A 68 9.89 -3.06 -13.01
CA LEU A 68 9.00 -4.21 -13.21
C LEU A 68 9.57 -5.25 -14.20
N ARG A 69 10.59 -4.91 -14.99
CA ARG A 69 11.08 -5.78 -16.08
C ARG A 69 11.57 -7.15 -15.61
N SER A 70 12.21 -7.24 -14.44
CA SER A 70 12.64 -8.52 -13.84
C SER A 70 11.48 -9.45 -13.49
N TYR A 71 10.28 -8.91 -13.32
CA TYR A 71 9.05 -9.67 -13.07
C TYR A 71 8.28 -9.99 -14.37
N MET A 72 8.77 -9.53 -15.52
CA MET A 72 8.15 -9.63 -16.84
C MET A 72 9.10 -10.26 -17.86
N ASP A 73 9.96 -11.19 -17.42
CA ASP A 73 10.97 -11.88 -18.25
C ASP A 73 11.91 -10.95 -19.03
N GLY A 74 12.23 -9.78 -18.46
CA GLY A 74 13.12 -8.80 -19.08
C GLY A 74 12.49 -8.00 -20.24
N ARG A 75 11.19 -8.12 -20.47
CA ARG A 75 10.48 -7.32 -21.50
C ARG A 75 10.55 -5.83 -21.19
N GLU A 76 10.55 -5.02 -22.25
CA GLU A 76 10.67 -3.56 -22.20
C GLU A 76 9.40 -2.83 -22.62
#